data_AF-A0A378H6C7-F1
#
_entry.id   AF-A0A378H6C7-F1
#
_cell.length_a   1.000
_cell.length_b   1.000
_cell.length_c   1.000
_cell.angle_alpha   90.00
_cell.angle_beta   90.00
_cell.angle_gamma   90.00
#
_symmetry.space_group_name_H-M   'P 1'
#
loop_
_entity.id
_entity.type
_entity.pdbx_description
1 polymer ?
#
loop_
_entity_poly.entity_id
_entity_poly.type
_entity_poly.pdbx_seq_one_letter_code
_entity_poly.pdbx_strand_id
1 'polypeptide(L)'
;MIRLLPAGLYTEMPWKNGQGVTREVARYPEAGEYDWRISLATIRQPGPFSAFPGYLRNISVLEGGGMYLTIDGQRSALITPFQALGFNGASGVSCEIVGGPLLDFNVIYRKPLCGLR
;
A
#
# COMPACT_ATOMS: atom_id res chain seq x y z
N MET A 1 26.98 -1.37 1.89
CA MET A 1 26.71 -1.74 3.30
C MET A 1 25.31 -2.32 3.36
N ILE A 2 25.12 -3.46 4.02
CA ILE A 2 23.80 -4.08 4.21
C ILE A 2 23.27 -3.61 5.57
N ARG A 3 22.01 -3.17 5.62
CA ARG A 3 21.35 -2.71 6.85
C ARG A 3 20.11 -3.55 7.11
N LEU A 4 19.98 -4.06 8.34
CA LEU A 4 18.74 -4.65 8.83
C LEU A 4 17.82 -3.53 9.33
N LEU A 5 16.52 -3.61 8.99
CA LEU A 5 15.48 -2.70 9.47
C LEU A 5 14.50 -3.50 10.35
N PRO A 6 14.67 -3.48 11.68
CA PRO A 6 13.81 -4.23 12.60
C PRO A 6 12.39 -3.67 12.63
N ALA A 7 11.39 -4.56 12.66
CA ALA A 7 9.98 -4.17 12.66
C ALA A 7 9.57 -3.25 13.84
N GLY A 8 10.21 -3.42 15.00
CA GLY A 8 9.96 -2.57 16.18
C GLY A 8 10.44 -1.11 16.03
N LEU A 9 11.14 -0.77 14.95
CA LEU A 9 11.64 0.59 14.69
C LEU A 9 10.90 1.30 13.54
N TYR A 10 9.85 0.68 12.98
CA TYR A 10 9.07 1.31 11.93
C TYR A 10 8.28 2.49 12.47
N THR A 11 8.24 3.58 11.71
CA THR A 11 7.46 4.76 12.08
C THR A 11 5.98 4.48 11.86
N GLU A 12 5.19 4.54 12.92
CA GLU A 12 3.72 4.40 12.87
C GLU A 12 3.04 5.74 12.57
N MET A 13 2.13 5.70 11.59
CA MET A 13 1.31 6.83 11.17
C MET A 13 -0.16 6.38 11.17
N PRO A 14 -0.90 6.65 12.27
CA PRO A 14 -2.33 6.42 12.31
C PRO A 14 -3.05 7.19 11.21
N TRP A 15 -4.02 6.57 10.55
CA TRP A 15 -4.81 7.26 9.54
C TRP A 15 -5.77 8.26 10.20
N LYS A 16 -5.98 9.42 9.57
CA LYS A 16 -6.85 10.49 10.10
C LYS A 16 -8.28 10.03 10.40
N ASN A 17 -8.78 9.03 9.65
CA ASN A 17 -10.12 8.46 9.82
C ASN A 17 -10.19 7.38 10.92
N GLY A 18 -9.07 7.01 11.55
CA GLY A 18 -8.99 5.95 12.57
C GLY A 18 -9.14 4.51 12.04
N GLN A 19 -9.31 4.34 10.72
CA GLN A 19 -9.62 3.05 10.09
C GLN A 19 -8.37 2.20 9.81
N GLY A 20 -7.19 2.69 10.18
CA GLY A 20 -5.95 1.96 9.97
C GLY A 20 -4.72 2.68 10.51
N VAL A 21 -3.58 2.04 10.30
CA VAL A 21 -2.26 2.58 10.59
C VAL A 21 -1.29 2.14 9.50
N THR A 22 -0.44 3.05 9.06
CA THR A 22 0.71 2.71 8.20
C THR A 22 1.97 2.65 9.05
N ARG A 23 2.77 1.60 8.87
CA ARG A 23 4.14 1.48 9.38
C ARG A 23 5.09 1.64 8.21
N GLU A 24 5.88 2.71 8.20
CA GLU A 24 6.90 2.91 7.16
C GLU A 24 8.12 2.03 7.45
N VAL A 25 8.49 1.19 6.48
CA VAL A 25 9.68 0.32 6.57
C VAL A 25 10.90 1.09 6.07
N ALA A 26 10.80 1.63 4.85
CA ALA A 26 11.86 2.41 4.22
C ALA A 26 11.31 3.23 3.06
N ARG A 27 12.01 4.30 2.72
CA ARG A 27 11.79 5.07 1.49
C ARG A 27 13.06 5.73 1.03
N TYR A 28 13.07 6.19 -0.22
CA TYR A 28 14.16 6.98 -0.76
C TYR A 28 13.64 8.03 -1.74
N PRO A 29 14.09 9.30 -1.67
CA PRO A 29 14.84 9.88 -0.56
C PRO A 29 14.10 9.85 0.79
N GLU A 30 14.86 9.92 1.89
CA GLU A 30 14.32 9.89 3.26
C GLU A 30 13.54 11.16 3.65
N ALA A 31 13.64 12.25 2.89
CA ALA A 31 12.91 13.49 3.14
C ALA A 31 12.34 14.03 1.83
N GLY A 32 11.19 14.71 1.93
CA GLY A 32 10.48 15.24 0.77
C GLY A 32 9.81 14.15 -0.08
N GLU A 33 9.67 14.41 -1.37
CA GLU A 33 9.17 13.45 -2.34
C GLU A 33 10.12 12.25 -2.46
N TYR A 34 9.54 11.05 -2.54
CA TYR A 34 10.29 9.81 -2.63
C TYR A 34 10.16 9.20 -4.03
N ASP A 35 11.20 8.53 -4.50
CA ASP A 35 11.15 7.66 -5.67
C ASP A 35 10.46 6.34 -5.36
N TRP A 36 10.61 5.83 -4.13
CA TRP A 36 9.89 4.67 -3.65
C TRP A 36 9.69 4.68 -2.14
N ARG A 37 8.64 3.98 -1.69
CA ARG A 37 8.33 3.73 -0.28
C ARG A 37 7.80 2.32 -0.10
N ILE A 38 8.33 1.63 0.89
CA ILE A 38 7.86 0.34 1.38
C ILE A 38 7.23 0.54 2.75
N SER A 39 6.04 -0.02 2.92
CA SER A 39 5.26 0.14 4.15
C SER A 39 4.41 -1.10 4.43
N LEU A 40 4.01 -1.24 5.68
CA LEU A 40 2.92 -2.13 6.07
C LEU A 40 1.69 -1.29 6.40
N ALA A 41 0.49 -1.75 6.08
CA ALA A 41 -0.73 -1.11 6.56
C ALA A 41 -1.65 -2.10 7.26
N THR A 42 -2.12 -1.73 8.44
CA THR A 42 -3.24 -2.41 9.08
C THR A 42 -4.52 -1.71 8.64
N ILE A 43 -5.40 -2.44 7.96
CA ILE A 43 -6.70 -1.94 7.52
C ILE A 43 -7.77 -2.57 8.41
N ARG A 44 -8.49 -1.74 9.18
CA ARG A 44 -9.50 -2.20 10.13
C ARG A 44 -10.91 -2.17 9.59
N GLN A 45 -11.19 -1.28 8.63
CA GLN A 45 -12.51 -1.10 8.04
C GLN A 45 -12.42 -0.92 6.53
N PRO A 46 -13.43 -1.38 5.77
CA PRO A 46 -13.57 -1.05 4.35
C PRO A 46 -13.56 0.46 4.13
N GLY A 47 -13.01 0.90 3.01
CA GLY A 47 -12.95 2.33 2.73
C GLY A 47 -12.08 2.71 1.55
N PRO A 48 -12.08 4.01 1.20
CA PRO A 48 -11.24 4.53 0.13
C PRO A 48 -9.76 4.54 0.53
N PHE A 49 -8.90 4.32 -0.45
CA PHE A 49 -7.46 4.57 -0.33
C PHE A 49 -7.13 5.98 -0.79
N SER A 50 -6.07 6.56 -0.21
CA SER A 50 -5.49 7.80 -0.72
C SER A 50 -4.89 7.59 -2.10
N ALA A 51 -5.09 8.58 -2.98
CA ALA A 51 -4.42 8.66 -4.26
C ALA A 51 -2.97 9.14 -4.10
N PHE A 52 -2.09 8.63 -4.95
CA PHE A 52 -0.68 8.99 -5.10
C PHE A 52 -0.40 9.28 -6.59
N PRO A 53 -0.85 10.43 -7.14
CA PRO A 53 -0.60 10.78 -8.53
C PRO A 53 0.89 10.78 -8.86
N GLY A 54 1.25 10.24 -10.03
CA GLY A 54 2.65 10.10 -10.45
C GLY A 54 3.35 8.82 -9.96
N TYR A 55 2.65 7.98 -9.19
CA TYR A 55 3.19 6.71 -8.68
C TYR A 55 2.44 5.49 -9.22
N LEU A 56 3.09 4.35 -9.12
CA LEU A 56 2.50 3.01 -9.21
C LEU A 56 2.51 2.39 -7.81
N ARG A 57 1.55 1.51 -7.56
CA ARG A 57 1.42 0.78 -6.29
C ARG A 57 1.34 -0.71 -6.55
N ASN A 58 2.02 -1.49 -5.70
CA ASN A 58 1.81 -2.92 -5.55
C ASN A 58 1.43 -3.18 -4.10
N ILE A 59 0.36 -3.94 -3.89
CA ILE A 59 -0.13 -4.30 -2.56
C ILE A 59 -0.28 -5.81 -2.44
N SER A 60 0.06 -6.36 -1.28
CA SER A 60 -0.11 -7.78 -0.96
C SER A 60 -0.65 -7.94 0.44
N VAL A 61 -1.64 -8.80 0.64
CA VAL A 61 -2.10 -9.15 1.99
C VAL A 61 -1.04 -10.04 2.65
N LEU A 62 -0.72 -9.77 3.91
CA LEU A 62 0.17 -10.59 4.74
C LEU A 62 -0.62 -11.40 5.78
N GLU A 63 -1.61 -10.78 6.42
CA GLU A 63 -2.45 -11.39 7.44
C GLU A 63 -3.92 -11.00 7.21
N GLY A 64 -4.85 -11.88 7.56
CA GLY A 64 -6.29 -11.70 7.35
C GLY A 64 -6.86 -12.55 6.20
N GLY A 65 -8.17 -12.46 5.99
CA GLY A 65 -8.89 -13.29 5.01
C GLY A 65 -8.76 -12.82 3.55
N GLY A 66 -8.18 -11.64 3.32
CA GLY A 66 -8.00 -11.05 2.00
C GLY A 66 -8.82 -9.78 1.79
N MET A 67 -8.74 -9.24 0.57
CA MET A 67 -9.53 -8.06 0.18
C MET A 67 -9.88 -8.05 -1.30
N TYR A 68 -10.93 -7.32 -1.63
CA TYR A 68 -11.21 -6.87 -2.99
C TYR A 68 -10.87 -5.39 -3.11
N LEU A 69 -10.24 -5.01 -4.21
CA LEU A 69 -10.09 -3.60 -4.58
C LEU A 69 -11.01 -3.26 -5.74
N THR A 70 -11.77 -2.19 -5.60
CA THR A 70 -12.46 -1.55 -6.72
C THR A 70 -11.59 -0.41 -7.21
N ILE A 71 -11.06 -0.53 -8.42
CA ILE A 71 -10.12 0.41 -9.04
C ILE A 71 -10.82 1.03 -10.24
N ASP A 72 -11.06 2.34 -10.20
CA ASP A 72 -11.76 3.09 -11.25
C ASP A 72 -13.09 2.44 -11.69
N GLY A 73 -13.83 1.91 -10.70
CA GLY A 73 -15.12 1.23 -10.90
C GLY A 73 -15.04 -0.25 -11.24
N GLN A 74 -13.85 -0.79 -11.49
CA GLN A 74 -13.65 -2.22 -11.77
C GLN A 74 -13.16 -2.97 -10.53
N ARG A 75 -13.92 -3.99 -10.13
CA ARG A 75 -13.57 -4.85 -8.99
C ARG A 75 -12.50 -5.88 -9.39
N SER A 76 -11.49 -6.04 -8.56
CA SER A 76 -10.45 -7.07 -8.71
C SER A 76 -10.98 -8.47 -8.39
N ALA A 77 -10.19 -9.50 -8.72
CA ALA A 77 -10.31 -10.79 -8.05
C ALA A 77 -9.98 -10.65 -6.54
N LEU A 78 -10.34 -11.67 -5.74
CA LEU A 78 -9.96 -11.70 -4.33
C LEU A 78 -8.43 -11.75 -4.22
N ILE A 79 -7.86 -10.78 -3.52
CA ILE A 79 -6.45 -10.75 -3.18
C ILE A 79 -6.29 -11.53 -1.87
N THR A 80 -5.86 -12.78 -1.97
CA THR A 80 -5.58 -13.63 -0.80
C THR A 80 -4.18 -13.36 -0.25
N PRO A 81 -3.85 -13.86 0.96
CA PRO A 81 -2.50 -13.70 1.52
C PRO A 81 -1.40 -14.10 0.54
N PHE A 82 -0.38 -13.24 0.45
CA PHE A 82 0.79 -13.36 -0.42
C PHE A 82 0.54 -13.25 -1.92
N GLN A 83 -0.66 -12.84 -2.34
CA GLN A 83 -0.91 -12.39 -3.71
C GLN A 83 -0.73 -10.88 -3.83
N ALA A 84 -0.06 -10.45 -4.88
CA ALA A 84 0.17 -9.04 -5.17
C ALA A 84 -0.78 -8.53 -6.27
N LEU A 85 -1.31 -7.32 -6.08
CA LEU A 85 -2.03 -6.58 -7.13
C LEU A 85 -1.34 -5.23 -7.37
N GLY A 86 -1.03 -4.97 -8.65
CA GLY A 86 -0.49 -3.71 -9.11
C GLY A 86 -1.57 -2.77 -9.66
N PHE A 87 -1.48 -1.48 -9.35
CA PHE A 87 -2.41 -0.47 -9.85
C PHE A 87 -1.76 0.92 -9.94
N ASN A 88 -2.40 1.82 -10.70
CA ASN A 88 -1.96 3.20 -10.83
C ASN A 88 -2.27 3.97 -9.54
N GLY A 89 -1.28 4.68 -8.99
CA GLY A 89 -1.47 5.47 -7.77
C GLY A 89 -2.47 6.62 -7.96
N ALA A 90 -2.71 7.08 -9.19
CA ALA A 90 -3.71 8.11 -9.48
C ALA A 90 -5.16 7.59 -9.50
N SER A 91 -5.38 6.27 -9.52
CA SER A 91 -6.72 5.69 -9.62
C SER A 91 -7.55 5.93 -8.36
N GLY A 92 -8.87 6.04 -8.55
CA GLY A 92 -9.82 5.98 -7.44
C GLY A 92 -9.93 4.54 -6.96
N VAL A 93 -9.50 4.27 -5.72
CA VAL A 93 -9.46 2.92 -5.15
C VAL A 93 -10.25 2.84 -3.85
N SER A 94 -11.12 1.84 -3.73
CA SER A 94 -11.74 1.44 -2.47
C SER A 94 -11.49 -0.03 -2.15
N CYS A 95 -11.42 -0.35 -0.86
CA CYS A 95 -11.13 -1.68 -0.34
C CYS A 95 -12.36 -2.26 0.38
N GLU A 96 -12.68 -3.50 0.06
CA GLU A 96 -13.57 -4.37 0.82
C GLU A 96 -12.76 -5.48 1.48
N ILE A 97 -12.99 -5.71 2.77
CA ILE A 97 -12.21 -6.65 3.59
C ILE A 97 -12.97 -7.96 3.76
N VAL A 98 -12.25 -9.09 3.66
CA VAL A 98 -12.79 -10.43 3.90
C VAL A 98 -12.28 -10.96 5.24
N GLY A 99 -13.19 -11.35 6.13
CA GLY A 99 -12.83 -12.04 7.38
C GLY A 99 -12.28 -11.16 8.50
N GLY A 100 -12.46 -9.83 8.43
CA GLY A 100 -12.02 -8.89 9.46
C GLY A 100 -10.68 -8.21 9.16
N PRO A 101 -10.13 -7.40 10.09
CA PRO A 101 -8.96 -6.56 9.84
C PRO A 101 -7.80 -7.32 9.19
N LEU A 102 -7.08 -6.66 8.29
CA LEU A 102 -5.94 -7.25 7.58
C LEU A 102 -4.67 -6.44 7.77
N LEU A 103 -3.54 -7.09 7.59
CA LEU A 103 -2.22 -6.48 7.44
C LEU A 103 -1.79 -6.63 5.98
N ASP A 104 -1.41 -5.54 5.33
CA ASP A 104 -0.84 -5.56 3.98
C ASP A 104 0.64 -5.12 3.96
N PHE A 105 1.31 -5.51 2.89
CA PHE A 105 2.59 -5.00 2.43
C PHE A 105 2.33 -4.13 1.19
N ASN A 106 2.84 -2.90 1.21
CA ASN A 106 2.57 -1.91 0.17
C ASN A 106 3.87 -1.28 -0.31
N VAL A 107 4.09 -1.37 -1.62
CA VAL A 107 5.19 -0.73 -2.34
C VAL A 107 4.60 0.36 -3.22
N ILE A 108 5.06 1.60 -3.01
CA ILE A 108 4.74 2.75 -3.84
C ILE A 108 6.02 3.20 -4.52
N TYR A 109 6.00 3.43 -5.83
CA TYR A 109 7.19 3.85 -6.57
C TYR A 109 6.82 4.77 -7.72
N ARG A 110 7.69 5.72 -8.04
CA ARG A 110 7.44 6.69 -9.10
C ARG A 110 7.22 5.95 -10.42
N LYS A 111 6.20 6.38 -11.15
CA LYS A 111 5.96 5.89 -12.49
C LYS A 111 7.16 6.31 -13.36
N PRO A 112 7.82 5.37 -14.06
CA PRO A 112 8.91 5.75 -14.95
C PRO A 112 8.38 6.71 -16.03
N LEU A 113 9.15 7.76 -16.32
CA LEU A 113 8.86 8.64 -17.44
C LEU A 113 8.87 7.80 -18.71
N CYS A 114 7.77 7.82 -19.45
CA CYS A 114 7.68 7.13 -20.74
C CYS A 114 8.68 7.83 -21.69
N GLY A 115 9.82 7.20 -22.00
CA GLY A 115 10.80 7.74 -22.95
C GLY A 115 12.29 7.55 -22.64
N LEU A 116 12.68 7.03 -21.48
CA LEU A 116 14.08 6.67 -21.21
C LEU A 116 14.29 5.17 -21.50
N ARG A 117 14.81 4.89 -22.71
CA ARG A 117 15.60 3.69 -23.02
C ARG A 117 17.06 4.05 -22.86
#